data_AF-A0A956IWX7-F1
#
_entry.id   AF-A0A956IWX7-F1
#
_cell.length_a   1.000
_cell.length_b   1.000
_cell.length_c   1.000
_cell.angle_alpha   90.00
_cell.angle_beta   90.00
_cell.angle_gamma   90.00
#
_symmetry.space_group_name_H-M   'P 1'
#
loop_
_entity.id
_entity.type
_entity.pdbx_description
1 polymer ?
#
loop_
_entity_poly.entity_id
_entity_poly.type
_entity_poly.pdbx_seq_one_letter_code
_entity_poly.pdbx_strand_id
1 'polypeptide(L)'
;MIRVDEIRKHPGAKPPFNRGSCHLTADDEEELVAFGAKMGLARRHLHRAGEVHFDLTPAKRIEALRLGAVFEPAEVTARRRIDARSRTERRPVTGGWSRELVPASIARDALASSAWTRGGVFVISTLVLAKLPAGDGVGKQWHLSLSRVGRRPSAADVRRVRTDFRLHNAETDNHHPGVAVHLWQPLAWNARVVCECKAGEALVVEADGYTWSNDQAGPCRGCEFASLVAGECPLHGRPG
;
A
#
# COMPACT_ATOMS: atom_id res chain seq x y z
N MET A 1 3.71 -7.25 -25.53
CA MET A 1 4.88 -8.16 -25.65
C MET A 1 4.70 -9.34 -24.71
N ILE A 2 4.87 -10.57 -25.20
CA ILE A 2 4.77 -11.80 -24.41
C ILE A 2 6.06 -12.10 -23.65
N ARG A 3 5.94 -12.37 -22.35
CA ARG A 3 7.07 -12.63 -21.45
C ARG A 3 6.86 -13.89 -20.64
N VAL A 4 7.94 -14.59 -20.31
CA VAL A 4 7.92 -15.78 -19.46
C VAL A 4 9.07 -15.76 -18.46
N ASP A 5 8.80 -16.05 -17.19
CA ASP A 5 9.79 -15.99 -16.11
C ASP A 5 10.47 -17.33 -15.79
N GLU A 6 11.30 -17.37 -14.75
CA GLU A 6 12.02 -18.58 -14.34
C GLU A 6 11.12 -19.62 -13.68
N ILE A 7 11.47 -20.91 -13.81
CA ILE A 7 10.75 -21.98 -13.09
C ILE A 7 11.04 -21.88 -11.59
N ARG A 8 9.98 -21.78 -10.79
CA ARG A 8 10.03 -21.79 -9.33
C ARG A 8 9.43 -23.10 -8.81
N LYS A 9 10.12 -23.77 -7.89
CA LYS A 9 9.62 -24.98 -7.24
C LYS A 9 8.79 -24.60 -6.02
N HIS A 10 7.63 -25.23 -5.88
CA HIS A 10 6.71 -25.03 -4.75
C HIS A 10 6.57 -26.35 -3.99
N PRO A 11 7.29 -26.55 -2.87
CA PRO A 11 7.42 -27.86 -2.20
C PRO A 11 6.11 -28.51 -1.70
N GLY A 12 4.98 -27.79 -1.70
CA GLY A 12 3.65 -28.32 -1.33
C GLY A 12 2.62 -28.29 -2.47
N ALA A 13 3.01 -27.91 -3.70
CA ALA A 13 2.08 -27.84 -4.80
C ALA A 13 1.64 -29.24 -5.25
N LYS A 14 0.39 -29.39 -5.71
CA LYS A 14 -0.10 -30.63 -6.32
C LYS A 14 0.46 -30.77 -7.75
N PRO A 15 0.57 -31.99 -8.30
CA PRO A 15 0.86 -32.19 -9.72
C PRO A 15 -0.13 -31.40 -10.61
N PRO A 16 0.32 -30.85 -11.76
CA PRO A 16 1.68 -30.95 -12.32
C PRO A 16 2.69 -29.92 -11.77
N PHE A 17 2.25 -29.01 -10.88
CA PHE A 17 3.04 -27.86 -10.44
C PHE A 17 4.05 -28.17 -9.32
N ASN A 18 4.03 -29.37 -8.74
CA ASN A 18 5.06 -29.85 -7.81
C ASN A 18 6.47 -29.88 -8.43
N ARG A 19 6.56 -29.99 -9.77
CA ARG A 19 7.80 -29.91 -10.53
C ARG A 19 8.25 -28.47 -10.83
N GLY A 20 7.50 -27.50 -10.32
CA GLY A 20 7.68 -26.08 -10.51
C GLY A 20 6.79 -25.50 -11.60
N SER A 21 6.59 -24.19 -11.51
CA SER A 21 5.82 -23.38 -12.44
C SER A 21 6.55 -22.08 -12.74
N CYS A 22 6.18 -21.45 -13.84
CA CYS A 22 6.54 -20.08 -14.18
C CYS A 22 5.29 -19.35 -14.69
N HIS A 23 5.33 -18.03 -14.73
CA HIS A 23 4.25 -17.21 -15.25
C HIS A 23 4.51 -16.82 -16.71
N LEU A 24 3.45 -16.84 -17.51
CA LEU A 24 3.39 -16.21 -18.82
C LEU A 24 2.55 -14.94 -18.71
N THR A 25 3.11 -13.79 -19.07
CA THR A 25 2.47 -12.47 -18.96
C THR A 25 2.56 -11.68 -20.26
N ALA A 26 1.74 -10.63 -20.37
CA ALA A 26 1.80 -9.66 -21.45
C ALA A 26 1.40 -8.26 -20.96
N ASP A 27 1.56 -7.24 -21.80
CA ASP A 27 1.10 -5.88 -21.51
C ASP A 27 -0.43 -5.74 -21.69
N ASP A 28 -1.00 -6.60 -22.53
CA ASP A 28 -2.42 -6.63 -22.90
C ASP A 28 -3.02 -8.03 -22.67
N GLU A 29 -4.24 -8.09 -22.13
CA GLU A 29 -4.92 -9.38 -21.84
C GLU A 29 -5.27 -10.13 -23.12
N GLU A 30 -5.68 -9.44 -24.18
CA GLU A 30 -6.07 -10.09 -25.44
C GLU A 30 -4.85 -10.70 -26.14
N GLU A 31 -3.72 -9.98 -26.15
CA GLU A 31 -2.43 -10.48 -26.63
C GLU A 31 -2.02 -11.76 -25.88
N LEU A 32 -2.14 -11.76 -24.54
CA LEU A 32 -1.82 -12.91 -23.71
C LEU A 32 -2.73 -14.11 -24.01
N VAL A 33 -4.04 -13.88 -24.15
CA VAL A 33 -5.00 -14.95 -24.46
C VAL A 33 -4.75 -15.50 -25.87
N ALA A 34 -4.48 -14.64 -26.85
CA ALA A 34 -4.16 -15.07 -28.21
C ALA A 34 -2.87 -15.92 -28.25
N PHE A 35 -1.85 -15.55 -27.48
CA PHE A 35 -0.63 -16.34 -27.37
C PHE A 35 -0.87 -17.66 -26.62
N GLY A 36 -1.63 -17.62 -25.52
CA GLY A 36 -2.01 -18.82 -24.77
C GLY A 36 -2.77 -19.83 -25.62
N ALA A 37 -3.66 -19.36 -26.51
CA ALA A 37 -4.39 -20.21 -27.44
C ALA A 37 -3.46 -20.96 -28.41
N LYS A 38 -2.38 -20.32 -28.90
CA LYS A 38 -1.35 -20.98 -29.74
C LYS A 38 -0.64 -22.13 -29.01
N MET A 39 -0.54 -22.03 -27.68
CA MET A 39 0.01 -23.06 -26.81
C MET A 39 -1.04 -24.07 -26.32
N GLY A 40 -2.30 -23.98 -26.77
CA GLY A 40 -3.40 -24.83 -26.28
C GLY A 40 -3.83 -24.54 -24.83
N LEU A 41 -3.56 -23.35 -24.30
CA LEU A 41 -4.05 -22.91 -22.99
C LEU A 41 -5.47 -22.36 -23.12
N ALA A 42 -6.39 -22.85 -22.29
CA ALA A 42 -7.77 -22.37 -22.27
C ALA A 42 -7.89 -21.05 -21.49
N ARG A 43 -8.75 -20.12 -21.93
CA ARG A 43 -8.99 -18.83 -21.24
C ARG A 43 -9.42 -18.99 -19.77
N ARG A 44 -10.05 -20.11 -19.41
CA ARG A 44 -10.41 -20.44 -18.01
C ARG A 44 -9.20 -20.67 -17.09
N HIS A 45 -8.02 -20.94 -17.64
CA HIS A 45 -6.76 -21.06 -16.88
C HIS A 45 -6.05 -19.71 -16.70
N LEU A 46 -6.65 -18.60 -17.17
CA LEU A 46 -6.09 -17.27 -17.01
C LEU A 46 -6.34 -16.77 -15.58
N HIS A 47 -5.27 -16.51 -14.85
CA HIS A 47 -5.31 -15.95 -13.51
C HIS A 47 -5.39 -14.43 -13.59
N ARG A 48 -6.36 -13.83 -12.88
CA ARG A 48 -6.56 -12.37 -12.78
C ARG A 48 -6.34 -11.82 -11.38
N ALA A 49 -5.94 -12.68 -10.44
CA ALA A 49 -5.59 -12.27 -9.09
C ALA A 49 -4.20 -11.60 -9.13
N GLY A 50 -4.17 -10.28 -9.21
CA GLY A 50 -2.93 -9.50 -9.32
C GLY A 50 -2.59 -9.16 -10.77
N GLU A 51 -1.44 -9.62 -11.26
CA GLU A 51 -1.07 -9.51 -12.67
C GLU A 51 -1.79 -10.59 -13.48
N VAL A 52 -2.26 -10.26 -14.68
CA VAL A 52 -2.95 -11.23 -15.53
C VAL A 52 -1.91 -12.19 -16.13
N HIS A 53 -2.04 -13.49 -15.86
CA HIS A 53 -1.04 -14.48 -16.26
C HIS A 53 -1.61 -15.90 -16.47
N PHE A 54 -0.84 -16.74 -17.15
CA PHE A 54 -0.99 -18.19 -17.10
C PHE A 54 0.14 -18.82 -16.29
N ASP A 55 -0.19 -19.84 -15.50
CA ASP A 55 0.81 -20.73 -14.90
C ASP A 55 1.23 -21.79 -15.91
N LEU A 56 2.52 -21.84 -16.22
CA LEU A 56 3.09 -22.81 -17.15
C LEU A 56 3.87 -23.88 -16.41
N THR A 57 3.76 -25.12 -16.92
CA THR A 57 4.70 -26.20 -16.57
C THR A 57 6.05 -25.98 -17.27
N PRO A 58 7.13 -26.68 -16.86
CA PRO A 58 8.43 -26.57 -17.53
C PRO A 58 8.37 -26.85 -19.04
N ALA A 59 7.55 -27.81 -19.47
CA ALA A 59 7.36 -28.11 -20.89
C ALA A 59 6.68 -26.95 -21.64
N LYS A 60 5.64 -26.35 -21.05
CA LYS A 60 4.95 -25.20 -21.63
C LYS A 60 5.83 -23.95 -21.66
N ARG A 61 6.73 -23.77 -20.70
CA ARG A 61 7.75 -22.70 -20.75
C ARG A 61 8.65 -22.81 -21.98
N ILE A 62 9.16 -24.01 -22.26
CA ILE A 62 10.00 -24.26 -23.44
C ILE A 62 9.23 -23.97 -24.74
N GLU A 63 7.97 -24.39 -24.80
CA GLU A 63 7.07 -24.09 -25.92
C GLU A 63 6.85 -22.58 -26.10
N ALA A 64 6.59 -21.83 -25.02
CA ALA A 64 6.44 -20.38 -25.06
C ALA A 64 7.68 -19.68 -25.65
N LEU A 65 8.87 -20.06 -25.19
CA LEU A 65 10.14 -19.50 -25.69
C LEU A 65 10.33 -19.80 -27.19
N ARG A 66 9.99 -21.02 -27.63
CA ARG A 66 10.04 -21.40 -29.06
C ARG A 66 9.07 -20.58 -29.92
N LEU A 67 7.92 -20.21 -29.37
CA LEU A 67 6.92 -19.37 -30.03
C LEU A 67 7.24 -17.86 -29.96
N GLY A 68 8.39 -17.49 -29.41
CA GLY A 68 8.87 -16.11 -29.39
C GLY A 68 8.54 -15.32 -28.11
N ALA A 69 8.11 -15.98 -27.03
CA ALA A 69 8.06 -15.33 -25.73
C ALA A 69 9.47 -14.91 -25.29
N VAL A 70 9.61 -13.72 -24.73
CA VAL A 70 10.88 -13.22 -24.22
C VAL A 70 11.07 -13.71 -22.78
N PHE A 71 12.24 -14.29 -22.47
CA PHE A 71 12.56 -14.59 -21.09
C PHE A 71 12.75 -13.30 -20.30
N GLU A 72 12.08 -13.21 -19.16
CA GLU A 72 12.27 -12.11 -18.25
C GLU A 72 12.24 -12.58 -16.79
N PRO A 73 13.26 -12.27 -15.98
CA PRO A 73 13.28 -12.68 -14.58
C PRO A 73 12.05 -12.16 -13.83
N ALA A 74 11.46 -12.99 -12.97
CA ALA A 74 10.28 -12.61 -12.20
C ALA A 74 10.54 -11.40 -11.27
N GLU A 75 11.80 -11.16 -10.90
CA GLU A 75 12.21 -9.95 -10.18
C GLU A 75 11.95 -8.68 -11.01
N VAL A 76 12.24 -8.69 -12.31
CA VAL A 76 11.98 -7.54 -13.20
C VAL A 76 10.47 -7.29 -13.31
N THR A 77 9.68 -8.35 -13.46
CA THR A 77 8.21 -8.27 -13.43
C THR A 77 7.70 -7.75 -12.09
N ALA A 78 8.26 -8.22 -10.97
CA ALA A 78 7.94 -7.71 -9.64
C ALA A 78 8.30 -6.22 -9.50
N ARG A 79 9.47 -5.81 -10.01
CA ARG A 79 9.92 -4.41 -10.01
C ARG A 79 8.95 -3.54 -10.79
N ARG A 80 8.57 -3.93 -12.02
CA ARG A 80 7.59 -3.16 -12.81
C ARG A 80 6.23 -3.08 -12.15
N ARG A 81 5.78 -4.14 -11.47
CA ARG A 81 4.54 -4.10 -10.67
C ARG A 81 4.64 -3.12 -9.51
N ILE A 82 5.79 -3.10 -8.82
CA ILE A 82 6.06 -2.11 -7.79
C ILE A 82 6.07 -0.72 -8.42
N ASP A 83 6.76 -0.52 -9.54
CA ASP A 83 6.87 0.78 -10.22
C ASP A 83 5.52 1.30 -10.70
N ALA A 84 4.68 0.46 -11.29
CA ALA A 84 3.32 0.81 -11.70
C ALA A 84 2.46 1.21 -10.49
N ARG A 85 2.55 0.46 -9.39
CA ARG A 85 1.93 0.82 -8.10
C ARG A 85 2.55 2.07 -7.47
N SER A 86 3.76 2.43 -7.87
CA SER A 86 4.55 3.56 -7.34
C SER A 86 4.27 4.90 -8.02
N ARG A 87 3.22 4.97 -8.84
CA ARG A 87 2.82 6.20 -9.52
C ARG A 87 1.50 6.76 -9.02
N THR A 88 0.75 6.01 -8.22
CA THR A 88 -0.57 6.41 -7.75
C THR A 88 -0.74 6.20 -6.26
N GLU A 89 -1.53 7.07 -5.67
CA GLU A 89 -2.07 6.94 -4.34
C GLU A 89 -3.11 5.80 -4.28
N ARG A 90 -3.45 5.36 -3.06
CA ARG A 90 -4.52 4.37 -2.90
C ARG A 90 -5.89 5.00 -3.14
N ARG A 91 -6.74 4.29 -3.86
CA ARG A 91 -8.14 4.67 -4.11
C ARG A 91 -9.06 3.62 -3.53
N PRO A 92 -10.27 4.00 -3.09
CA PRO A 92 -11.24 3.03 -2.64
C PRO A 92 -11.63 2.11 -3.79
N VAL A 93 -11.72 0.80 -3.53
CA VAL A 93 -12.11 -0.23 -4.51
C VAL A 93 -13.57 -0.67 -4.38
N THR A 94 -14.24 -0.19 -3.34
CA THR A 94 -15.66 -0.43 -3.08
C THR A 94 -16.48 0.82 -3.42
N GLY A 95 -17.76 0.64 -3.75
CA GLY A 95 -18.66 1.76 -3.98
C GLY A 95 -18.98 2.59 -2.72
N GLY A 96 -19.67 3.71 -2.92
CA GLY A 96 -20.13 4.61 -1.86
C GLY A 96 -19.14 5.67 -1.41
N TRP A 97 -18.03 5.83 -2.13
CA TRP A 97 -17.06 6.90 -1.92
C TRP A 97 -17.25 8.00 -2.98
N SER A 98 -17.30 9.24 -2.52
CA SER A 98 -17.28 10.43 -3.37
C SER A 98 -15.88 11.03 -3.39
N ARG A 99 -15.44 11.53 -4.55
CA ARG A 99 -14.14 12.19 -4.68
C ARG A 99 -14.26 13.65 -4.27
N GLU A 100 -13.29 14.11 -3.49
CA GLU A 100 -13.20 15.49 -3.01
C GLU A 100 -11.93 16.18 -3.52
N LEU A 101 -11.87 17.50 -3.32
CA LEU A 101 -10.67 18.29 -3.55
C LEU A 101 -9.63 18.00 -2.47
N VAL A 102 -8.38 17.79 -2.91
CA VAL A 102 -7.23 17.69 -2.01
C VAL A 102 -6.79 19.11 -1.63
N PRO A 103 -6.57 19.42 -0.35
CA PRO A 103 -5.97 20.70 0.05
C PRO A 103 -4.64 20.94 -0.67
N ALA A 104 -4.44 22.14 -1.22
CA ALA A 104 -3.26 22.47 -2.03
C ALA A 104 -1.93 22.29 -1.29
N SER A 105 -1.93 22.52 0.04
CA SER A 105 -0.76 22.27 0.90
C SER A 105 -0.32 20.81 0.89
N ILE A 106 -1.27 19.88 0.88
CA ILE A 106 -0.98 18.44 0.86
C ILE A 106 -0.59 17.97 -0.54
N ALA A 107 -1.23 18.51 -1.57
CA ALA A 107 -0.96 18.12 -2.95
C ALA A 107 0.48 18.46 -3.40
N ARG A 108 1.08 19.51 -2.83
CA ARG A 108 2.42 20.01 -3.20
C ARG A 108 3.53 19.00 -2.90
N ASP A 109 3.43 18.28 -1.78
CA ASP A 109 4.50 17.43 -1.28
C ASP A 109 4.29 15.94 -1.61
N ALA A 110 3.16 15.60 -2.25
CA ALA A 110 2.80 14.25 -2.62
C ALA A 110 3.18 13.93 -4.08
N LEU A 111 3.73 12.74 -4.32
CA LEU A 111 3.93 12.19 -5.67
C LEU A 111 2.60 11.96 -6.39
N ALA A 112 1.56 11.62 -5.62
CA ALA A 112 0.18 11.49 -6.08
C ALA A 112 -0.76 11.68 -4.87
N SER A 113 -1.96 12.21 -5.11
CA SER A 113 -2.93 12.43 -4.04
C SER A 113 -4.37 12.38 -4.52
N SER A 114 -5.27 11.98 -3.63
CA SER A 114 -6.72 12.11 -3.78
C SER A 114 -7.41 12.20 -2.42
N ALA A 115 -8.58 12.84 -2.39
CA ALA A 115 -9.41 12.93 -1.21
C ALA A 115 -10.76 12.26 -1.48
N TRP A 116 -11.33 11.62 -0.45
CA TRP A 116 -12.53 10.81 -0.56
C TRP A 116 -13.43 10.96 0.66
N THR A 117 -14.74 10.95 0.45
CA THR A 117 -15.75 10.98 1.52
C THR A 117 -16.71 9.80 1.45
N ARG A 118 -17.10 9.28 2.62
CA ARG A 118 -18.16 8.29 2.77
C ARG A 118 -18.79 8.35 4.16
N GLY A 119 -20.07 8.66 4.24
CA GLY A 119 -20.82 8.63 5.51
C GLY A 119 -20.18 9.46 6.62
N GLY A 120 -19.66 10.64 6.28
CA GLY A 120 -18.98 11.56 7.20
C GLY A 120 -17.51 11.22 7.52
N VAL A 121 -16.97 10.12 6.97
CA VAL A 121 -15.53 9.84 6.98
C VAL A 121 -14.89 10.57 5.80
N PHE A 122 -13.80 11.28 6.06
CA PHE A 122 -12.96 11.94 5.06
C PHE A 122 -11.59 11.27 5.06
N VAL A 123 -11.05 10.95 3.88
CA VAL A 123 -9.76 10.30 3.71
C VAL A 123 -8.95 11.08 2.69
N ILE A 124 -7.78 11.57 3.10
CA ILE A 124 -6.73 11.98 2.15
C ILE A 124 -5.80 10.79 1.96
N SER A 125 -5.66 10.36 0.72
CA SER A 125 -4.72 9.32 0.32
C SER A 125 -3.58 9.97 -0.47
N THR A 126 -2.36 9.72 -0.04
CA THR A 126 -1.15 10.23 -0.69
C THR A 126 -0.17 9.10 -0.98
N LEU A 127 0.62 9.30 -2.01
CA LEU A 127 1.86 8.60 -2.25
C LEU A 127 2.99 9.61 -2.00
N VAL A 128 3.88 9.31 -1.07
CA VAL A 128 4.95 10.24 -0.63
C VAL A 128 6.31 9.56 -0.66
N LEU A 129 7.37 10.37 -0.70
CA LEU A 129 8.73 9.94 -0.33
C LEU A 129 8.92 10.25 1.16
N ALA A 130 9.18 9.23 1.96
CA ALA A 130 9.37 9.37 3.40
C ALA A 130 10.44 8.38 3.89
N LYS A 131 11.03 8.67 5.06
CA LYS A 131 12.00 7.77 5.71
C LYS A 131 11.36 6.39 5.92
N LEU A 132 12.01 5.34 5.44
CA LEU A 132 11.52 3.98 5.60
C LEU A 132 11.72 3.50 7.05
N PRO A 133 10.85 2.61 7.55
CA PRO A 133 11.12 1.86 8.76
C PRO A 133 12.46 1.09 8.65
N ALA A 134 13.15 0.87 9.78
CA ALA A 134 14.49 0.29 9.88
C ALA A 134 15.67 1.16 9.38
N GLY A 135 15.42 2.44 9.06
CA GLY A 135 16.50 3.39 8.80
C GLY A 135 17.15 3.27 7.43
N ASP A 136 16.64 2.42 6.54
CA ASP A 136 17.15 2.12 5.19
C ASP A 136 16.99 3.27 4.16
N GLY A 137 16.99 4.53 4.63
CA GLY A 137 16.90 5.72 3.80
C GLY A 137 15.46 6.18 3.49
N VAL A 138 15.28 6.83 2.34
CA VAL A 138 13.99 7.41 1.89
C VAL A 138 13.39 6.54 0.80
N GLY A 139 12.11 6.22 0.92
CA GLY A 139 11.39 5.39 -0.04
C GLY A 139 9.93 5.80 -0.20
N LYS A 140 9.28 5.22 -1.22
CA LYS A 140 7.87 5.48 -1.50
C LYS A 140 6.97 4.78 -0.49
N GLN A 141 6.02 5.52 0.06
CA GLN A 141 5.05 5.01 1.02
C GLN A 141 3.65 5.53 0.68
N TRP A 142 2.64 4.67 0.85
CA TRP A 142 1.27 5.13 0.90
C TRP A 142 0.98 5.66 2.30
N HIS A 143 0.39 6.85 2.36
CA HIS A 143 -0.08 7.47 3.58
C HIS A 143 -1.56 7.82 3.44
N LEU A 144 -2.38 7.38 4.38
CA LEU A 144 -3.77 7.81 4.50
C LEU A 144 -3.94 8.61 5.79
N SER A 145 -4.46 9.83 5.66
CA SER A 145 -4.98 10.61 6.77
C SER A 145 -6.49 10.52 6.76
N LEU A 146 -7.09 9.88 7.77
CA LEU A 146 -8.53 9.72 7.86
C LEU A 146 -9.09 10.44 9.08
N SER A 147 -10.18 11.17 8.89
CA SER A 147 -10.93 11.84 9.95
C SER A 147 -12.42 11.60 9.78
N ARG A 148 -13.20 11.95 10.80
CA ARG A 148 -14.64 12.08 10.69
C ARG A 148 -14.97 13.56 10.92
N VAL A 149 -16.03 14.09 10.29
CA VAL A 149 -16.39 15.52 10.41
C VAL A 149 -16.29 16.01 11.87
N GLY A 150 -15.28 16.85 12.14
CA GLY A 150 -15.00 17.46 13.45
C GLY A 150 -14.54 16.51 14.56
N ARG A 151 -14.26 15.23 14.30
CA ARG A 151 -13.94 14.24 15.34
C ARG A 151 -13.10 13.07 14.83
N ARG A 152 -12.60 12.27 15.76
CA ARG A 152 -11.86 11.03 15.45
C ARG A 152 -12.73 10.00 14.74
N PRO A 153 -12.15 9.25 13.77
CA PRO A 153 -12.83 8.11 13.20
C PRO A 153 -12.96 6.99 14.24
N SER A 154 -14.08 6.25 14.21
CA SER A 154 -14.24 5.07 15.07
C SER A 154 -13.33 3.92 14.61
N ALA A 155 -13.06 2.94 15.49
CA ALA A 155 -12.32 1.73 15.09
C ALA A 155 -12.98 1.00 13.89
N ALA A 156 -14.31 1.05 13.78
CA ALA A 156 -15.05 0.52 12.63
C ALA A 156 -14.78 1.32 11.34
N ASP A 157 -14.66 2.65 11.43
CA ASP A 157 -14.26 3.48 10.30
C ASP A 157 -12.85 3.13 9.82
N VAL A 158 -11.89 2.98 10.75
CA VAL A 158 -10.51 2.60 10.39
C VAL A 158 -10.48 1.23 9.69
N ARG A 159 -11.18 0.21 10.22
CA ARG A 159 -11.24 -1.13 9.61
C ARG A 159 -11.86 -1.10 8.20
N ARG A 160 -12.91 -0.29 8.01
CA ARG A 160 -13.53 -0.10 6.69
C ARG A 160 -12.57 0.57 5.73
N VAL A 161 -11.90 1.66 6.11
CA VAL A 161 -10.91 2.34 5.25
C VAL A 161 -9.79 1.40 4.84
N ARG A 162 -9.25 0.58 5.77
CA ARG A 162 -8.22 -0.42 5.44
C ARG A 162 -8.68 -1.41 4.38
N THR A 163 -9.94 -1.83 4.44
CA THR A 163 -10.54 -2.75 3.47
C THR A 163 -10.77 -2.07 2.14
N ASP A 164 -11.47 -0.94 2.16
CA ASP A 164 -11.86 -0.21 0.96
C ASP A 164 -10.62 0.29 0.18
N PHE A 165 -9.51 0.63 0.84
CA PHE A 165 -8.27 1.09 0.19
C PHE A 165 -7.19 0.01 0.03
N ARG A 166 -7.48 -1.25 0.42
CA ARG A 166 -6.54 -2.40 0.36
C ARG A 166 -5.22 -2.15 1.11
N LEU A 167 -5.33 -1.67 2.35
CA LEU A 167 -4.24 -1.33 3.27
C LEU A 167 -4.29 -2.19 4.54
N HIS A 168 -4.47 -3.50 4.37
CA HIS A 168 -4.54 -4.45 5.49
C HIS A 168 -3.24 -4.52 6.31
N ASN A 169 -2.10 -4.27 5.67
CA ASN A 169 -0.78 -4.33 6.30
C ASN A 169 -0.23 -2.93 6.61
N ALA A 170 -1.05 -1.89 6.53
CA ALA A 170 -0.62 -0.55 6.91
C ALA A 170 -0.42 -0.50 8.43
N GLU A 171 0.60 0.20 8.88
CA GLU A 171 0.76 0.52 10.29
C GLU A 171 -0.12 1.73 10.63
N THR A 172 -0.74 1.71 11.82
CA THR A 172 -1.30 2.95 12.39
C THR A 172 -0.16 3.66 13.11
N ASP A 173 0.13 4.88 12.67
CA ASP A 173 1.30 5.63 13.16
C ASP A 173 0.96 7.12 13.27
N ASN A 174 0.53 7.50 14.48
CA ASN A 174 0.09 8.85 14.79
C ASN A 174 1.19 9.55 15.59
N HIS A 175 1.83 10.55 14.98
CA HIS A 175 2.87 11.33 15.65
C HIS A 175 2.35 12.59 16.35
N HIS A 176 1.09 12.97 16.16
CA HIS A 176 0.52 14.16 16.80
C HIS A 176 -0.80 13.81 17.48
N PRO A 177 -1.19 14.57 18.53
CA PRO A 177 -2.59 14.59 18.93
C PRO A 177 -3.42 15.20 17.81
N GLY A 178 -4.73 15.01 17.89
CA GLY A 178 -5.67 15.52 16.90
C GLY A 178 -6.76 14.53 16.55
N VAL A 179 -7.52 14.86 15.51
CA VAL A 179 -8.74 14.14 15.11
C VAL A 179 -8.51 13.15 13.97
N ALA A 180 -7.33 13.13 13.36
CA ALA A 180 -7.01 12.23 12.27
C ALA A 180 -6.35 10.95 12.80
N VAL A 181 -6.60 9.83 12.13
CA VAL A 181 -5.80 8.61 12.25
C VAL A 181 -4.97 8.49 10.98
N HIS A 182 -3.69 8.16 11.13
CA HIS A 182 -2.76 8.01 10.03
C HIS A 182 -2.39 6.55 9.79
N LEU A 183 -2.50 6.12 8.54
CA LEU A 183 -2.11 4.78 8.10
C LEU A 183 -0.93 4.89 7.15
N TRP A 184 0.15 4.15 7.42
CA TRP A 184 1.37 4.16 6.62
C TRP A 184 1.67 2.76 6.07
N GLN A 185 2.02 2.68 4.79
CA GLN A 185 2.43 1.40 4.20
C GLN A 185 3.55 1.60 3.16
N PRO A 186 4.78 1.17 3.47
CA PRO A 186 5.85 1.10 2.49
C PRO A 186 5.48 0.29 1.25
N LEU A 187 5.85 0.79 0.08
CA LEU A 187 5.65 0.06 -1.18
C LEU A 187 6.50 -1.20 -1.22
N ALA A 188 7.78 -1.05 -0.85
CA ALA A 188 8.72 -2.14 -0.71
C ALA A 188 8.28 -3.08 0.42
N TRP A 189 8.12 -4.37 0.12
CA TRP A 189 7.59 -5.35 1.07
C TRP A 189 8.55 -5.61 2.22
N ASN A 190 9.86 -5.58 1.96
CA ASN A 190 10.92 -5.80 2.95
C ASN A 190 11.05 -4.62 3.93
N ALA A 191 10.55 -3.44 3.56
CA ALA A 191 10.51 -2.28 4.44
C ALA A 191 9.25 -2.24 5.35
N ARG A 192 8.35 -3.23 5.26
CA ARG A 192 7.13 -3.29 6.08
C ARG A 192 7.41 -3.93 7.44
N VAL A 193 8.21 -3.23 8.23
CA VAL A 193 8.54 -3.58 9.61
C VAL A 193 8.00 -2.50 10.55
N VAL A 194 7.90 -2.82 11.84
CA VAL A 194 7.53 -1.83 12.86
C VAL A 194 8.59 -0.73 12.88
N CYS A 195 8.17 0.53 12.87
CA CYS A 195 9.12 1.66 12.92
C CYS A 195 9.99 1.61 14.19
N GLU A 196 11.30 1.78 14.02
CA GLU A 196 12.29 1.93 15.10
C GLU A 196 11.98 3.09 16.05
N CYS A 197 11.31 4.13 15.54
CA CYS A 197 10.85 5.28 16.32
C CYS A 197 9.96 4.85 17.49
N LYS A 198 9.18 3.77 17.34
CA LYS A 198 8.30 3.27 18.40
C LYS A 198 9.05 2.72 19.64
N ALA A 199 10.34 2.41 19.52
CA ALA A 199 11.13 2.00 20.67
C ALA A 199 11.59 3.20 21.53
N GLY A 200 11.69 4.40 20.94
CA GLY A 200 12.18 5.61 21.61
C GLY A 200 11.10 6.64 21.92
N GLU A 201 9.88 6.48 21.39
CA GLU A 201 8.79 7.41 21.61
C GLU A 201 7.86 6.96 22.75
N ALA A 202 7.42 7.91 23.58
CA ALA A 202 6.41 7.65 24.59
C ALA A 202 5.05 7.47 23.91
N LEU A 203 4.39 6.33 24.15
CA LEU A 203 3.01 6.13 23.75
C LEU A 203 2.07 6.89 24.69
N VAL A 204 1.36 7.87 24.15
CA VAL A 204 0.31 8.61 24.84
C VAL A 204 -1.02 7.95 24.53
N VAL A 205 -1.79 7.62 25.58
CA VAL A 205 -3.14 7.08 25.47
C VAL A 205 -4.11 8.10 26.06
N GLU A 206 -4.98 8.64 25.22
CA GLU A 206 -6.01 9.58 25.66
C GLU A 206 -7.22 8.85 26.28
N ALA A 207 -8.09 9.60 26.97
CA ALA A 207 -9.24 9.05 27.68
C ALA A 207 -10.23 8.29 26.78
N ASP A 208 -10.27 8.62 25.48
CA ASP A 208 -11.11 7.94 24.47
C ASP A 208 -10.41 6.73 23.82
N GLY A 209 -9.21 6.37 24.29
CA GLY A 209 -8.40 5.28 23.76
C GLY A 209 -7.63 5.63 22.48
N TYR A 210 -7.65 6.88 22.02
CA TYR A 210 -6.78 7.34 20.94
C TYR A 210 -5.32 7.27 21.38
N THR A 211 -4.47 6.78 20.48
CA THR A 211 -3.04 6.64 20.73
C THR A 211 -2.23 7.45 19.73
N TRP A 212 -1.21 8.13 20.24
CA TRP A 212 -0.20 8.83 19.48
C TRP A 212 1.12 8.76 20.21
N SER A 213 2.22 8.96 19.50
CA SER A 213 3.56 8.85 20.06
C SER A 213 4.26 10.20 20.11
N ASN A 214 4.88 10.48 21.26
CA ASN A 214 5.63 11.69 21.53
C ASN A 214 7.12 11.36 21.65
N ASP A 215 7.95 12.05 20.87
CA ASP A 215 9.40 11.95 21.03
C ASP A 215 9.80 12.48 22.42
N GLN A 216 10.48 11.65 23.21
CA GLN A 216 10.95 12.04 24.55
C GLN A 216 12.23 12.88 24.50
N ALA A 217 13.03 12.74 23.44
CA ALA A 217 14.25 13.50 23.25
C ALA A 217 14.02 14.80 22.44
N GLY A 218 12.93 14.85 21.68
CA GLY A 218 12.53 15.97 20.84
C GLY A 218 11.59 16.98 21.50
N PRO A 219 11.19 18.01 20.76
CA PRO A 219 10.11 18.92 21.18
C PRO A 219 8.82 18.14 21.41
N CYS A 220 8.03 18.60 22.39
CA CYS A 220 6.73 18.00 22.69
C CYS A 220 5.77 18.22 21.53
N ARG A 221 5.41 17.15 20.82
CA ARG A 221 4.48 17.19 19.68
C ARG A 221 3.06 17.62 20.10
N GLY A 222 2.72 17.45 21.38
CA GLY A 222 1.52 18.02 21.97
C GLY A 222 1.52 19.54 22.04
N CYS A 223 2.65 20.16 22.38
CA CYS A 223 2.81 21.62 22.38
C CYS A 223 2.85 22.17 20.95
N GLU A 224 3.51 21.45 20.03
CA GLU A 224 3.51 21.80 18.61
C GLU A 224 2.09 21.83 18.04
N PHE A 225 1.32 20.77 18.28
CA PHE A 225 -0.08 20.71 17.85
C PHE A 225 -0.94 21.80 18.50
N ALA A 226 -0.79 22.02 19.81
CA ALA A 226 -1.51 23.07 20.52
C ALA A 226 -1.27 24.46 19.92
N SER A 227 -0.03 24.74 19.49
CA SER A 227 0.34 25.98 18.81
C SER A 227 -0.34 26.11 17.43
N LEU A 228 -0.48 25.00 16.69
CA LEU A 228 -1.14 24.98 15.38
C LEU A 228 -2.66 25.20 15.46
N VAL A 229 -3.30 24.73 16.54
CA VAL A 229 -4.77 24.81 16.70
C VAL A 229 -5.25 25.82 17.73
N ALA A 230 -4.33 26.63 18.29
CA ALA A 230 -4.58 27.53 19.41
C ALA A 230 -5.29 26.83 20.61
N GLY A 231 -4.84 25.61 20.91
CA GLY A 231 -5.41 24.74 21.95
C GLY A 231 -4.49 24.52 23.15
N GLU A 232 -4.81 23.51 23.96
CA GLU A 232 -4.01 23.09 25.11
C GLU A 232 -3.20 21.84 24.77
N CYS A 233 -1.97 21.75 25.30
CA CYS A 233 -1.16 20.55 25.14
C CYS A 233 -1.74 19.42 26.00
N PRO A 234 -2.03 18.22 25.45
CA PRO A 234 -2.54 17.11 26.25
C PRO A 234 -1.59 16.63 27.36
N LEU A 235 -0.30 16.97 27.28
CA LEU A 235 0.72 16.57 28.25
C LEU A 235 1.04 17.67 29.27
N HIS A 236 0.95 18.95 28.89
CA HIS A 236 1.43 20.07 29.70
C HIS A 236 0.34 21.10 30.06
N GLY A 237 -0.86 21.02 29.49
CA GLY A 237 -1.91 22.02 29.65
C GLY A 237 -1.63 23.31 28.88
N ARG A 238 -2.11 24.46 29.38
CA ARG A 238 -1.78 25.79 28.85
C ARG A 238 -0.35 26.18 29.24
N PRO A 239 0.43 26.83 28.36
CA PRO A 239 1.62 27.53 28.79
C PRO A 239 1.21 28.58 29.83
N GLY A 240 1.76 28.46 31.04
CA GLY A 240 1.60 29.46 32.12
C GLY A 240 2.34 30.75 31.83
#